data_AF-A0AA43HJ72-F1
#
_entry.id   AF-A0AA43HJ72-F1
#
_cell.length_a   1.000
_cell.length_b   1.000
_cell.length_c   1.000
_cell.angle_alpha   90.00
_cell.angle_beta   90.00
_cell.angle_gamma   90.00
#
_symmetry.space_group_name_H-M   'P 1'
#
loop_
_entity.id
_entity.type
_entity.pdbx_description
1 polymer ?
#
loop_
_entity_poly.entity_id
_entity_poly.type
_entity_poly.pdbx_seq_one_letter_code
_entity_poly.pdbx_strand_id
1 'polypeptide(L)'
;MATTIENYFAPGWRDQLHTCAACEWKGSSRAMVMELDEDATEYVCPVCENPLLVVLHPDMAQVQAAAAGGNAEAQEQLEIIASFPRPQ
;
A
#
# COMPACT_ATOMS: atom_id res chain seq x y z
N MET A 1 -11.78 -4.12 13.37
CA MET A 1 -11.86 -4.20 11.89
C MET A 1 -10.67 -3.43 11.35
N ALA A 2 -9.93 -4.00 10.40
CA ALA A 2 -8.81 -3.32 9.73
C ALA A 2 -9.33 -2.22 8.81
N THR A 3 -8.53 -1.17 8.61
CA THR A 3 -8.80 -0.12 7.63
C THR A 3 -8.38 -0.62 6.24
N THR A 4 -9.21 -0.44 5.22
CA THR A 4 -8.87 -0.80 3.84
C THR A 4 -8.57 0.45 3.02
N ILE A 5 -7.46 0.45 2.28
CA ILE A 5 -7.07 1.48 1.32
C ILE A 5 -7.23 0.90 -0.09
N GLU A 6 -8.24 1.39 -0.80
CA GLU A 6 -8.58 0.94 -2.17
C GLU A 6 -7.75 1.63 -3.25
N ASN A 7 -7.15 2.77 -2.93
CA ASN A 7 -6.27 3.51 -3.82
C ASN A 7 -4.89 3.62 -3.20
N TYR A 8 -3.96 2.80 -3.70
CA TYR A 8 -2.57 2.76 -3.25
C TYR A 8 -1.88 4.14 -3.27
N PHE A 9 -2.24 5.01 -4.23
CA PHE A 9 -1.65 6.35 -4.37
C PHE A 9 -2.36 7.43 -3.54
N ALA A 10 -3.34 7.07 -2.71
CA ALA A 10 -3.95 8.01 -1.78
C ALA A 10 -2.88 8.60 -0.84
N PRO A 11 -2.84 9.92 -0.63
CA PRO A 11 -1.81 10.52 0.22
C PRO A 11 -2.02 10.15 1.70
N GLY A 12 -0.92 10.00 2.43
CA GLY A 12 -0.91 9.96 3.89
C GLY A 12 -1.21 8.62 4.57
N TRP A 13 -1.68 7.59 3.86
CA TRP A 13 -2.00 6.30 4.50
C TRP A 13 -0.76 5.64 5.13
N ARG A 14 0.44 5.86 4.57
CA ARG A 14 1.71 5.30 5.10
C ARG A 14 2.10 5.89 6.45
N ASP A 15 1.71 7.13 6.72
CA ASP A 15 2.09 7.87 7.91
C ASP A 15 0.93 8.00 8.91
N GLN A 16 -0.27 7.56 8.52
CA GLN A 16 -1.44 7.49 9.41
C GLN A 16 -1.12 6.62 10.64
N LEU A 17 -1.45 7.14 11.83
CA LEU A 17 -1.32 6.38 13.07
C LEU A 17 -2.53 5.48 13.27
N HIS A 18 -2.25 4.21 13.56
CA HIS A 18 -3.25 3.21 13.93
C HIS A 18 -3.12 2.88 15.41
N THR A 19 -4.24 2.53 16.04
CA THR A 19 -4.27 1.93 17.38
C THR A 19 -4.82 0.51 17.26
N CYS A 20 -4.06 -0.47 17.72
CA CYS A 20 -4.51 -1.85 17.74
C CYS A 20 -5.58 -2.03 18.82
N ALA A 21 -6.78 -2.46 18.43
CA ALA A 21 -7.87 -2.69 19.37
C ALA A 21 -7.63 -3.89 20.32
N ALA A 22 -6.73 -4.81 19.96
CA ALA A 22 -6.47 -6.03 20.72
C ALA A 22 -5.40 -5.85 21.81
N CYS A 23 -4.39 -5.00 21.59
CA CYS A 23 -3.25 -4.83 22.51
C CYS A 23 -2.83 -3.37 22.74
N GLU A 24 -3.61 -2.41 22.24
CA GLU A 24 -3.41 -0.96 22.40
C GLU A 24 -2.13 -0.38 21.78
N TRP A 25 -1.33 -1.19 21.08
CA TRP A 25 -0.16 -0.72 20.34
C TRP A 25 -0.52 0.41 19.36
N LYS A 26 0.39 1.39 19.22
CA LYS A 26 0.22 2.56 18.34
C LYS A 26 1.41 2.75 17.42
N GLY A 27 1.14 2.98 16.14
CA GLY A 27 2.17 3.28 15.14
C GLY A 27 1.59 3.42 13.74
N SER A 28 2.42 3.86 12.79
CA SER A 28 2.06 3.88 11.37
C SER A 28 2.42 2.58 10.67
N SER A 29 2.05 2.42 9.39
CA SER A 29 2.35 1.21 8.62
C SER A 29 3.85 0.88 8.57
N ARG A 30 4.73 1.89 8.67
CA ARG A 30 6.19 1.72 8.76
C ARG A 30 6.67 0.92 9.98
N ALA A 31 5.87 0.87 11.04
CA ALA A 31 6.18 0.15 12.28
C ALA A 31 5.38 -1.16 12.41
N MET A 32 4.59 -1.52 11.41
CA MET A 32 3.82 -2.76 11.34
C MET A 32 4.61 -3.85 10.64
N VAL A 33 4.19 -5.09 10.83
CA VAL A 33 4.68 -6.22 10.02
C VAL A 33 3.90 -6.22 8.70
N MET A 34 4.62 -6.30 7.60
CA MET A 34 4.06 -6.31 6.25
C MET A 34 3.97 -7.74 5.75
N GLU A 35 2.77 -8.14 5.35
CA GLU A 35 2.44 -9.43 4.74
C GLU A 35 1.94 -9.19 3.32
N LEU A 36 2.49 -9.94 2.36
CA LEU A 36 2.20 -9.78 0.93
C LEU A 36 1.23 -10.87 0.47
N ASP A 37 0.08 -10.45 -0.05
CA ASP A 37 -0.89 -11.29 -0.74
C ASP A 37 -0.88 -11.00 -2.24
N GLU A 38 -1.70 -11.72 -3.01
CA GLU A 38 -1.80 -11.55 -4.46
C GLU A 38 -2.32 -10.14 -4.83
N ASP A 39 -3.45 -9.74 -4.24
CA ASP A 39 -4.17 -8.51 -4.61
C ASP A 39 -3.97 -7.36 -3.61
N ALA A 40 -3.32 -7.63 -2.48
CA ALA A 40 -3.17 -6.66 -1.41
C ALA A 40 -1.89 -6.87 -0.59
N THR A 41 -1.51 -5.84 0.14
CA THR A 41 -0.55 -5.92 1.22
C THR A 41 -1.29 -5.72 2.53
N GLU A 42 -1.17 -6.67 3.45
CA GLU A 42 -1.66 -6.54 4.83
C GLU A 42 -0.56 -5.99 5.73
N TYR A 43 -0.93 -5.06 6.61
CA TYR A 43 -0.09 -4.56 7.67
C TYR A 43 -0.70 -4.95 9.02
N VAL A 44 0.01 -5.83 9.72
CA VAL A 44 -0.43 -6.45 10.97
C VAL A 44 0.30 -5.88 12.18
N CYS A 45 -0.36 -5.90 13.33
CA CYS A 45 0.21 -5.41 14.57
C CYS A 45 1.48 -6.20 14.94
N PRO A 46 2.62 -5.54 15.24
CA PRO A 46 3.88 -6.24 15.53
C PRO A 46 3.90 -6.96 16.88
N VAL A 47 2.86 -6.80 17.72
CA VAL A 47 2.78 -7.38 19.07
C VAL A 47 1.87 -8.60 19.12
N CYS A 48 0.76 -8.57 18.41
CA CYS A 48 -0.30 -9.57 18.52
C CYS A 48 -0.83 -10.06 17.18
N GLU A 49 -0.20 -9.65 16.08
CA GLU A 49 -0.51 -10.08 14.70
C GLU A 49 -1.94 -9.74 14.24
N ASN A 50 -2.71 -8.98 15.01
CA ASN A 50 -4.03 -8.54 14.58
C ASN A 50 -3.93 -7.59 13.37
N PRO A 51 -4.65 -7.84 12.26
CA PRO A 51 -4.65 -6.97 11.09
C PRO A 51 -5.15 -5.56 11.41
N LEU A 52 -4.40 -4.54 10.97
CA LEU A 52 -4.72 -3.13 11.23
C LEU A 52 -5.03 -2.35 9.95
N LEU A 53 -4.37 -2.69 8.85
CA LEU A 53 -4.46 -1.99 7.58
C LEU A 53 -4.31 -2.99 6.43
N VAL A 54 -5.14 -2.87 5.41
CA VAL A 54 -5.05 -3.61 4.15
C VAL A 54 -4.95 -2.60 3.02
N VAL A 55 -3.97 -2.73 2.13
CA VAL A 55 -3.76 -1.82 0.99
C VAL A 55 -3.85 -2.63 -0.28
N LEU A 56 -4.83 -2.33 -1.13
CA LEU A 56 -4.98 -3.00 -2.41
C LEU A 56 -3.83 -2.59 -3.35
N HIS A 57 -3.32 -3.57 -4.09
CA HIS A 57 -2.33 -3.32 -5.13
C HIS A 57 -2.96 -2.51 -6.27
N PRO A 58 -2.26 -1.50 -6.81
CA PRO A 58 -2.82 -0.69 -7.87
C PRO A 58 -2.91 -1.49 -9.17
N ASP A 59 -4.02 -1.34 -9.89
CA ASP A 59 -4.09 -1.77 -11.28
C ASP A 59 -3.40 -0.77 -12.22
N MET A 60 -3.26 -1.15 -13.49
CA MET A 60 -2.64 -0.29 -14.50
C MET A 60 -3.36 1.05 -14.69
N ALA A 61 -4.68 1.12 -14.49
CA ALA A 61 -5.44 2.35 -14.66
C ALA A 61 -5.15 3.32 -13.50
N GLN A 62 -5.04 2.83 -12.27
CA GLN A 62 -4.64 3.62 -11.10
C GLN A 62 -3.22 4.18 -11.26
N VAL A 63 -2.26 3.36 -11.70
CA VAL A 63 -0.88 3.81 -11.94
C VAL A 63 -0.85 4.92 -12.98
N GLN A 64 -1.54 4.75 -14.12
CA GLN A 64 -1.60 5.76 -15.17
C GLN A 64 -2.25 7.07 -14.71
N ALA A 65 -3.36 6.98 -13.98
CA ALA A 65 -4.06 8.14 -13.45
C ALA A 65 -3.20 8.90 -12.42
N ALA A 66 -2.54 8.19 -11.51
CA ALA A 66 -1.65 8.78 -10.52
C ALA A 66 -0.43 9.46 -11.17
N ALA A 67 0.19 8.83 -12.17
CA ALA A 67 1.32 9.39 -12.90
C ALA A 67 0.93 10.67 -13.67
N ALA A 68 -0.24 10.67 -14.33
CA ALA A 68 -0.80 11.85 -14.98
C ALA A 68 -1.14 12.97 -13.98
N GLY A 69 -1.51 12.59 -12.75
CA GLY A 69 -1.69 13.51 -11.61
C GLY A 69 -0.40 14.02 -10.98
N GLY A 70 0.78 13.63 -11.48
CA GLY A 70 2.08 14.08 -10.99
C GLY A 70 2.64 13.29 -9.81
N ASN A 71 2.12 12.10 -9.53
CA ASN A 71 2.70 11.21 -8.52
C ASN A 71 4.02 10.61 -9.02
N ALA A 72 5.13 10.94 -8.35
CA ALA A 72 6.48 10.50 -8.75
C ALA A 72 6.65 8.98 -8.71
N GLU A 73 6.14 8.30 -7.68
CA GLU A 73 6.20 6.85 -7.56
C GLU A 73 5.47 6.16 -8.72
N ALA A 74 4.29 6.65 -9.09
CA ALA A 74 3.55 6.13 -10.23
C ALA A 74 4.28 6.37 -11.57
N GLN A 75 4.96 7.50 -11.72
CA GLN A 75 5.78 7.79 -12.91
C GLN A 75 6.95 6.81 -13.02
N GLU A 76 7.68 6.57 -11.92
CA GLU A 76 8.77 5.59 -11.87
C GLU A 76 8.27 4.17 -12.19
N GLN A 77 7.10 3.78 -11.68
CA GLN A 77 6.50 2.48 -12.01
C GLN A 77 6.22 2.34 -13.52
N LEU A 78 5.69 3.37 -14.18
CA LEU A 78 5.47 3.34 -15.63
C LEU A 78 6.79 3.25 -16.41
N GLU A 79 7.84 3.94 -15.96
CA GLU A 79 9.17 3.87 -16.57
C GLU A 79 9.76 2.46 -16.46
N ILE A 80 9.62 1.83 -15.29
CA ILE A 80 10.02 0.43 -15.06
C ILE A 80 9.28 -0.49 -16.04
N ILE A 81 7.95 -0.38 -16.13
CA ILE A 81 7.13 -1.19 -17.05
C ILE A 81 7.56 -0.98 -18.51
N ALA A 82 7.79 0.26 -18.92
CA ALA A 82 8.22 0.60 -20.28
C ALA A 82 9.62 0.07 -20.64
N SER A 83 10.47 -0.18 -19.64
CA SER A 83 11.81 -0.72 -19.82
C SER A 83 11.86 -2.20 -20.19
N PHE A 84 10.77 -2.96 -19.94
CA PHE A 84 10.72 -4.37 -20.28
C PHE A 84 10.56 -4.58 -21.80
N PRO A 85 11.37 -5.46 -22.41
CA PRO A 85 11.18 -5.83 -23.81
C PRO A 85 9.79 -6.44 -24.01
N ARG A 86 9.07 -5.99 -25.03
CA ARG A 86 7.80 -6.63 -25.40
C ARG A 86 8.10 -8.01 -26.01
N PRO A 87 7.37 -9.07 -25.63
CA PRO A 87 7.44 -10.33 -26.35
C PRO A 87 7.07 -10.07 -27.82
N GLN A 88 7.86 -10.60 -28.75
CA GLN A 88 7.57 -10.54 -30.18
C GLN A 88 6.46 -11.53 -30.58
#